data_AF-A0A8S9MDR1-F1
#
_entry.id   AF-A0A8S9MDR1-F1
#
_cell.length_a   1.000
_cell.length_b   1.000
_cell.length_c   1.000
_cell.angle_alpha   90.00
_cell.angle_beta   90.00
_cell.angle_gamma   90.00
#
_symmetry.space_group_name_H-M   'P 1'
#
loop_
_entity.id
_entity.type
_entity.pdbx_description
1 polymer ?
#
loop_
_entity_poly.entity_id
_entity_poly.type
_entity_poly.pdbx_seq_one_letter_code
_entity_poly.pdbx_strand_id
1 'polypeptide(L)'
;MTEEMKPSESPRTLSSFWSLPNDVALNILARISRIHHPSLSLVSKCFKSILSSRELDVTRTLMDKTEKHIYLYLKFRRHTKPCWFALTPGPDQKLKQLPSFPYEHHPDSPTVVSSSSEIYLIGGLVNHRRSRRVFVLDCRCQKWRKLPEMRVPRGSYAAAGFIDGKLYVLGGRESSGEVYDPKSGTWEPYMMNIHKDVIAEEKILCRAVNHLGSSFLTWCDLGDKMGWRQVKGLEGLFPVPPDFVSVASQDGGRRLTVWWVSYQKEDDLVLVSEIEIWCAEISFQIRSREEVYGVVEWSKVLHAMNRSETGGVISLLSSAIVNM
;
A
#
# COMPACT_ATOMS: atom_id res chain seq x y z
N MET A 1 74.59 -13.68 -26.53
CA MET A 1 73.45 -14.16 -25.73
C MET A 1 73.06 -13.03 -24.79
N THR A 2 72.18 -12.16 -25.27
CA THR A 2 71.60 -11.04 -24.52
C THR A 2 70.10 -11.27 -24.58
N GLU A 3 69.53 -11.75 -23.49
CA GLU A 3 68.08 -11.95 -23.34
C GLU A 3 67.40 -10.59 -23.17
N GLU A 4 66.50 -10.26 -24.10
CA GLU A 4 65.58 -9.13 -23.97
C GLU A 4 64.52 -9.44 -22.90
N MET A 5 64.44 -8.61 -21.87
CA MET A 5 63.35 -8.60 -20.89
C MET A 5 62.05 -8.10 -21.54
N LYS A 6 61.04 -8.97 -21.59
CA LYS A 6 59.65 -8.63 -21.94
C LYS A 6 59.06 -7.67 -20.88
N PRO A 7 58.36 -6.60 -21.26
CA PRO A 7 57.68 -5.75 -20.29
C PRO A 7 56.49 -6.49 -19.69
N SER A 8 56.43 -6.52 -18.35
CA SER A 8 55.32 -7.05 -17.58
C SER A 8 54.05 -6.23 -17.86
N GLU A 9 53.03 -6.87 -18.44
CA GLU A 9 51.70 -6.29 -18.54
C GLU A 9 51.17 -6.01 -17.12
N SER A 10 50.98 -4.74 -16.79
CA SER A 10 50.24 -4.33 -15.60
C SER A 10 48.81 -4.90 -15.67
N PRO A 11 48.22 -5.35 -14.55
CA PRO A 11 46.85 -5.87 -14.57
C PRO A 11 45.92 -4.77 -15.06
N ARG A 12 45.21 -5.01 -16.17
CA ARG A 12 44.13 -4.14 -16.65
C ARG A 12 43.15 -3.95 -15.51
N THR A 13 43.16 -2.77 -14.89
CA THR A 13 42.11 -2.34 -13.98
C THR A 13 40.81 -2.37 -14.77
N LEU A 14 39.99 -3.41 -14.53
CA LEU A 14 38.62 -3.48 -15.00
C LEU A 14 37.96 -2.14 -14.65
N SER A 15 37.57 -1.37 -15.67
CA SER A 15 36.83 -0.14 -15.49
C SER A 15 35.52 -0.50 -14.80
N SER A 16 35.51 -0.30 -13.49
CA SER A 16 34.35 -0.42 -12.64
C SER A 16 33.21 0.41 -13.25
N PHE A 17 31.98 -0.12 -13.22
CA PHE A 17 30.74 0.58 -13.62
C PHE A 17 30.61 1.99 -12.98
N TRP A 18 31.38 2.24 -11.91
CA TRP A 18 31.51 3.50 -11.17
C TRP A 18 32.43 4.55 -11.81
N SER A 19 32.96 4.33 -13.01
CA SER A 19 33.54 5.43 -13.81
C SER A 19 32.48 6.33 -14.44
N LEU A 20 31.20 5.92 -14.42
CA LEU A 20 30.08 6.70 -14.91
C LEU A 20 29.62 7.74 -13.87
N PRO A 21 29.22 8.94 -14.30
CA PRO A 21 28.51 9.89 -13.45
C PRO A 21 27.24 9.27 -12.84
N ASN A 22 26.92 9.64 -11.60
CA ASN A 22 25.80 9.05 -10.82
C ASN A 22 24.44 9.20 -11.50
N ASP A 23 24.22 10.30 -12.20
CA ASP A 23 23.03 10.58 -13.01
C ASP A 23 22.88 9.58 -14.17
N VAL A 24 23.97 9.24 -14.86
CA VAL A 24 23.97 8.22 -15.91
C VAL A 24 23.66 6.83 -15.32
N ALA A 25 24.26 6.49 -14.18
CA ALA A 25 23.98 5.24 -13.49
C ALA A 25 22.50 5.14 -13.05
N LEU A 26 21.94 6.20 -12.46
CA LEU A 26 20.52 6.30 -12.10
C LEU A 26 19.62 6.11 -13.33
N ASN A 27 19.94 6.78 -14.43
CA ASN A 27 19.18 6.71 -15.67
C ASN A 27 19.17 5.29 -16.26
N ILE A 28 20.32 4.59 -16.25
CA ILE A 28 20.42 3.19 -16.68
C ILE A 28 19.58 2.28 -15.77
N LEU A 29 19.81 2.37 -14.46
CA LEU A 29 19.12 1.53 -13.47
C LEU A 29 17.60 1.77 -13.45
N ALA A 30 17.16 3.01 -13.70
CA ALA A 30 15.75 3.37 -13.78
C ALA A 30 15.00 2.61 -14.88
N ARG A 31 15.68 2.17 -15.94
CA ARG A 31 15.07 1.39 -17.04
C ARG A 31 14.93 -0.10 -16.73
N ILE A 32 15.62 -0.60 -15.70
CA ILE A 32 15.60 -2.01 -15.35
C ILE A 32 14.39 -2.28 -14.46
N SER A 33 13.61 -3.31 -14.78
CA SER A 33 12.46 -3.69 -13.97
C SER A 33 12.85 -4.03 -12.53
N ARG A 34 12.00 -3.66 -11.58
CA ARG A 34 12.18 -3.90 -10.15
C ARG A 34 12.35 -5.38 -9.80
N ILE A 35 11.83 -6.29 -10.63
CA ILE A 35 12.00 -7.74 -10.44
C ILE A 35 13.48 -8.16 -10.41
N HIS A 36 14.36 -7.42 -11.10
CA HIS A 36 15.80 -7.69 -11.16
C HIS A 36 16.61 -6.95 -10.09
N HIS A 37 16.01 -5.98 -9.39
CA HIS A 37 16.70 -5.17 -8.37
C HIS A 37 17.23 -6.01 -7.21
N PRO A 38 16.55 -7.06 -6.71
CA PRO A 38 17.11 -7.94 -5.67
C PRO A 38 18.46 -8.53 -6.10
N SER A 39 18.57 -9.05 -7.32
CA SER A 39 19.82 -9.61 -7.85
C SER A 39 20.89 -8.54 -8.03
N LEU A 40 20.53 -7.37 -8.58
CA LEU A 40 21.46 -6.25 -8.76
C LEU A 40 21.97 -5.69 -7.42
N SER A 41 21.16 -5.72 -6.37
CA SER A 41 21.57 -5.26 -5.04
C SER A 41 22.69 -6.10 -4.42
N LEU A 42 22.89 -7.34 -4.91
CA LEU A 42 23.95 -8.24 -4.46
C LEU A 42 25.30 -7.95 -5.12
N VAL A 43 25.33 -7.18 -6.21
CA VAL A 43 26.56 -6.88 -6.97
C VAL A 43 27.53 -6.02 -6.16
N SER A 44 27.02 -4.98 -5.48
CA SER A 44 27.83 -4.14 -4.59
C SER A 44 26.99 -3.34 -3.61
N LYS A 45 27.64 -2.85 -2.53
CA LYS A 45 27.00 -1.93 -1.56
C LYS A 45 26.46 -0.66 -2.22
N CYS A 46 27.13 -0.17 -3.26
CA CYS A 46 26.74 1.06 -3.93
C CYS A 46 25.52 0.84 -4.85
N PHE A 47 25.47 -0.28 -5.60
CA PHE A 47 24.24 -0.70 -6.30
C PHE A 47 23.06 -0.83 -5.34
N LYS A 48 23.27 -1.53 -4.21
CA LYS A 48 22.25 -1.63 -3.16
C LYS A 48 21.78 -0.26 -2.66
N SER A 49 22.70 0.69 -2.46
CA SER A 49 22.37 2.04 -2.02
C SER A 49 21.55 2.81 -3.05
N ILE A 50 21.93 2.77 -4.34
CA ILE A 50 21.20 3.46 -5.41
C ILE A 50 19.81 2.84 -5.63
N LEU A 51 19.70 1.51 -5.62
CA LEU A 51 18.42 0.81 -5.80
C LEU A 51 17.41 1.08 -4.67
N SER A 52 17.91 1.46 -3.50
CA SER A 52 17.10 1.88 -2.34
C SER A 52 16.99 3.40 -2.18
N SER A 53 17.46 4.19 -3.15
CA SER A 53 17.52 5.66 -3.07
C SER A 53 16.21 6.32 -3.51
N ARG A 54 15.97 7.56 -3.05
CA ARG A 54 14.82 8.36 -3.48
C ARG A 54 15.00 8.90 -4.90
N GLU A 55 16.25 9.17 -5.26
CA GLU A 55 16.66 9.71 -6.54
C GLU A 55 16.31 8.74 -7.67
N LEU A 56 16.46 7.43 -7.44
CA LEU A 56 16.05 6.41 -8.41
C LEU A 56 14.53 6.39 -8.59
N ASP A 57 13.75 6.46 -7.51
CA ASP A 57 12.29 6.50 -7.58
C ASP A 57 11.83 7.72 -8.39
N VAL A 58 12.36 8.90 -8.07
CA VAL A 58 12.06 10.15 -8.79
C VAL A 58 12.43 10.02 -10.27
N THR A 59 13.60 9.48 -10.58
CA THR A 59 14.05 9.26 -11.96
C THR A 59 13.09 8.32 -12.70
N ARG A 60 12.66 7.23 -12.06
CA ARG A 60 11.70 6.27 -12.65
C ARG A 60 10.33 6.90 -12.88
N THR A 61 9.84 7.71 -11.95
CA THR A 61 8.59 8.48 -12.10
C THR A 61 8.69 9.45 -13.27
N LEU A 62 9.77 10.22 -13.38
CA LEU A 62 9.99 11.15 -14.50
C LEU A 62 10.08 10.45 -15.87
N MET A 63 10.52 9.19 -15.89
CA MET A 63 10.67 8.38 -17.10
C MET A 63 9.45 7.53 -17.44
N ASP A 64 8.37 7.60 -16.65
CA ASP A 64 7.21 6.72 -16.74
C ASP A 64 7.60 5.22 -16.73
N LYS A 65 8.50 4.87 -15.81
CA LYS A 65 9.00 3.50 -15.59
C LYS A 65 8.58 2.94 -14.24
N THR A 66 7.56 3.50 -13.60
CA THR A 66 7.04 2.98 -12.35
C THR A 66 6.24 1.69 -12.55
N GLU A 67 6.44 0.75 -11.66
CA GLU A 67 5.73 -0.53 -11.61
C GLU A 67 4.84 -0.58 -10.37
N LYS A 68 3.61 -1.05 -10.53
CA LYS A 68 2.69 -1.22 -9.40
C LYS A 68 3.13 -2.42 -8.56
N HIS A 69 3.37 -2.18 -7.28
CA HIS A 69 3.68 -3.20 -6.30
C HIS A 69 2.54 -3.33 -5.31
N ILE A 70 2.10 -4.56 -5.09
CA ILE A 70 0.97 -4.87 -4.21
C ILE A 70 1.52 -5.39 -2.88
N TYR A 71 1.03 -4.78 -1.82
CA TYR A 71 1.36 -5.15 -0.45
C TYR A 71 0.09 -5.57 0.27
N LEU A 72 0.14 -6.71 0.94
CA LEU A 72 -0.98 -7.29 1.68
C LEU A 72 -0.59 -7.46 3.14
N TYR A 73 -1.48 -7.03 4.03
CA TYR A 73 -1.34 -7.26 5.46
C TYR A 73 -2.23 -8.42 5.86
N LEU A 74 -1.62 -9.57 6.15
CA LEU A 74 -2.33 -10.84 6.32
C LEU A 74 -2.14 -11.37 7.73
N LYS A 75 -3.20 -11.97 8.28
CA LYS A 75 -3.17 -12.78 9.50
C LYS A 75 -3.51 -14.22 9.16
N PHE A 76 -2.52 -15.09 9.32
CA PHE A 76 -2.66 -16.52 9.13
C PHE A 76 -3.06 -17.18 10.46
N ARG A 77 -3.95 -18.18 10.42
CA ARG A 77 -4.42 -18.88 11.63
C ARG A 77 -3.30 -19.46 12.49
N ARG A 78 -2.21 -19.94 11.88
CA ARG A 78 -1.05 -20.53 12.58
C ARG A 78 -0.08 -19.49 13.16
N HIS A 79 -0.17 -18.24 12.72
CA HIS A 79 0.73 -17.18 13.15
C HIS A 79 0.08 -16.35 14.26
N THR A 80 0.83 -16.09 15.32
CA THR A 80 0.36 -15.27 16.45
C THR A 80 0.29 -13.78 16.09
N LYS A 81 1.07 -13.34 15.10
CA LYS A 81 1.15 -11.94 14.67
C LYS A 81 0.90 -11.77 13.17
N PRO A 82 0.07 -10.80 12.75
CA PRO A 82 -0.09 -10.46 11.34
C PRO A 82 1.20 -9.89 10.73
N CYS A 83 1.43 -10.18 9.45
CA CYS A 83 2.64 -9.80 8.73
C CYS A 83 2.32 -9.14 7.39
N TRP A 84 3.22 -8.30 6.93
CA TRP A 84 3.16 -7.71 5.59
C TRP A 84 3.81 -8.63 4.57
N PHE A 85 3.19 -8.74 3.39
CA PHE A 85 3.66 -9.51 2.26
C PHE A 85 3.68 -8.62 1.02
N ALA A 86 4.73 -8.75 0.21
CA ALA A 86 4.78 -8.19 -1.13
C ALA A 86 4.43 -9.28 -2.14
N LEU A 87 3.52 -8.97 -3.06
CA LEU A 87 3.16 -9.86 -4.16
C LEU A 87 4.08 -9.58 -5.35
N THR A 88 4.92 -10.55 -5.72
CA THR A 88 5.88 -10.36 -6.82
C THR A 88 5.18 -10.49 -8.18
N PRO A 89 5.29 -9.50 -9.08
CA PRO A 89 4.74 -9.64 -10.44
C PRO A 89 5.54 -10.67 -11.24
N GLY A 90 4.86 -11.46 -12.08
CA GLY A 90 5.49 -12.41 -13.01
C GLY A 90 4.85 -13.80 -13.00
N PRO A 91 5.35 -14.74 -13.83
CA PRO A 91 4.81 -16.09 -13.94
C PRO A 91 4.96 -16.92 -12.65
N ASP A 92 6.00 -16.65 -11.85
CA ASP A 92 6.20 -17.28 -10.53
C ASP A 92 5.67 -16.42 -9.39
N GLN A 93 4.47 -15.85 -9.55
CA GLN A 93 3.87 -14.94 -8.59
C GLN A 93 3.79 -15.57 -7.19
N LYS A 94 4.55 -15.02 -6.23
CA LYS A 94 4.66 -15.51 -4.85
C LYS A 94 4.49 -14.38 -3.86
N LEU A 95 3.98 -14.74 -2.67
CA LEU A 95 3.96 -13.84 -1.53
C LEU A 95 5.32 -13.87 -0.83
N LYS A 96 6.03 -12.75 -0.86
CA LYS A 96 7.27 -12.56 -0.12
C LYS A 96 6.98 -11.83 1.19
N GLN A 97 7.20 -12.50 2.31
CA GLN A 97 7.08 -11.89 3.62
C GLN A 97 8.10 -10.74 3.78
N LEU A 98 7.64 -9.63 4.33
CA LEU A 98 8.46 -8.47 4.68
C LEU A 98 9.00 -8.56 6.11
N PRO A 99 10.02 -7.77 6.46
CA PRO A 99 10.53 -7.70 7.82
C PRO A 99 9.42 -7.43 8.84
N SER A 100 9.47 -8.17 9.95
CA SER A 100 8.51 -8.04 11.04
C SER A 100 8.48 -6.60 11.55
N PHE A 101 7.29 -6.17 11.95
CA PHE A 101 7.10 -4.88 12.59
C PHE A 101 7.92 -4.84 13.89
N PRO A 102 8.78 -3.83 14.09
CA PRO A 102 9.79 -3.88 15.15
C PRO A 102 9.27 -3.44 16.53
N TYR A 103 7.96 -3.25 16.71
CA TYR A 103 7.39 -2.77 17.98
C TYR A 103 6.54 -3.85 18.66
N GLU A 104 6.60 -3.90 20.00
CA GLU A 104 6.01 -4.96 20.82
C GLU A 104 4.53 -5.21 20.51
N HIS A 105 3.76 -4.13 20.40
CA HIS A 105 2.33 -4.17 20.10
C HIS A 105 2.05 -3.64 18.70
N HIS A 106 1.66 -4.57 17.83
CA HIS A 106 1.03 -4.25 16.56
C HIS A 106 -0.35 -3.63 16.81
N PRO A 107 -0.72 -2.56 16.09
CA PRO A 107 -2.08 -2.08 16.12
C PRO A 107 -2.99 -3.08 15.39
N ASP A 108 -4.08 -3.47 16.04
CA ASP A 108 -5.20 -4.14 15.38
C ASP A 108 -5.99 -3.12 14.55
N SER A 109 -6.35 -3.50 13.32
CA SER A 109 -7.14 -2.69 12.38
C SER A 109 -6.65 -1.23 12.23
N PRO A 110 -5.36 -0.98 11.94
CA PRO A 110 -4.88 0.37 11.65
C PRO A 110 -5.48 0.86 10.33
N THR A 111 -5.61 2.18 10.19
CA THR A 111 -5.86 2.78 8.88
C THR A 111 -4.56 2.74 8.07
N VAL A 112 -4.65 2.32 6.82
CA VAL A 112 -3.49 2.18 5.92
C VAL A 112 -3.66 3.05 4.70
N VAL A 113 -2.59 3.73 4.31
CA VAL A 113 -2.52 4.53 3.07
C VAL A 113 -1.11 4.45 2.51
N SER A 114 -0.98 4.44 1.19
CA SER A 114 0.31 4.53 0.50
C SER A 114 0.52 5.90 -0.11
N SER A 115 1.78 6.31 -0.23
CA SER A 115 2.19 7.47 -1.02
C SER A 115 3.61 7.24 -1.53
N SER A 116 3.81 7.43 -2.84
CA SER A 116 5.08 7.12 -3.51
C SER A 116 5.53 5.68 -3.15
N SER A 117 6.73 5.53 -2.59
CA SER A 117 7.36 4.25 -2.21
C SER A 117 7.14 3.87 -0.73
N GLU A 118 6.10 4.40 -0.08
CA GLU A 118 5.91 4.29 1.36
C GLU A 118 4.48 3.88 1.74
N ILE A 119 4.35 3.07 2.80
CA ILE A 119 3.07 2.63 3.37
C ILE A 119 2.98 3.17 4.81
N TYR A 120 1.89 3.86 5.10
CA TYR A 120 1.61 4.49 6.38
C TYR A 120 0.60 3.64 7.15
N LEU A 121 0.94 3.25 8.38
CA LEU A 121 0.03 2.65 9.36
C LEU A 121 -0.36 3.70 10.39
N ILE A 122 -1.64 3.98 10.52
CA ILE A 122 -2.16 5.12 11.28
C ILE A 122 -3.14 4.61 12.34
N GLY A 123 -2.83 4.87 13.61
CA GLY A 123 -3.71 4.56 14.72
C GLY A 123 -3.91 3.05 14.92
N GLY A 124 -5.17 2.63 14.97
CA GLY A 124 -5.60 1.26 15.30
C GLY A 124 -5.75 1.04 16.80
N LEU A 125 -6.00 -0.22 17.19
CA LEU A 125 -6.18 -0.62 18.57
C LEU A 125 -4.92 -1.32 19.10
N VAL A 126 -4.40 -0.83 20.21
CA VAL A 126 -3.30 -1.45 20.96
C VAL A 126 -3.82 -1.76 22.35
N ASN A 127 -3.80 -3.04 22.74
CA ASN A 127 -4.36 -3.50 24.01
C ASN A 127 -5.80 -2.97 24.24
N HIS A 128 -6.65 -3.09 23.21
CA HIS A 128 -8.03 -2.59 23.17
C HIS A 128 -8.20 -1.07 23.31
N ARG A 129 -7.11 -0.29 23.26
CA ARG A 129 -7.14 1.18 23.30
C ARG A 129 -6.76 1.77 21.96
N ARG A 130 -7.47 2.82 21.56
CA ARG A 130 -7.14 3.60 20.36
C ARG A 130 -5.74 4.19 20.47
N SER A 131 -5.00 4.19 19.37
CA SER A 131 -3.61 4.62 19.32
C SER A 131 -3.45 5.95 18.58
N ARG A 132 -2.47 6.76 18.99
CA ARG A 132 -2.01 7.97 18.27
C ARG A 132 -0.83 7.68 17.35
N ARG A 133 -0.25 6.49 17.46
CA ARG A 133 1.03 6.14 16.84
C ARG A 133 0.84 6.03 15.33
N VAL A 134 1.86 6.48 14.61
CA VAL A 134 1.93 6.39 13.16
C VAL A 134 3.27 5.77 12.77
N PHE A 135 3.22 4.78 11.87
CA PHE A 135 4.40 4.08 11.37
C PHE A 135 4.46 4.16 9.86
N VAL A 136 5.68 4.14 9.32
CA VAL A 136 5.90 4.07 7.89
C VAL A 136 6.81 2.91 7.57
N LEU A 137 6.39 2.10 6.60
CA LEU A 137 7.25 1.16 5.90
C LEU A 137 7.78 1.82 4.63
N ASP A 138 9.09 1.98 4.56
CA ASP A 138 9.79 2.35 3.32
C ASP A 138 9.97 1.09 2.47
N CYS A 139 9.25 1.01 1.34
CA CYS A 139 9.23 -0.18 0.51
C CYS A 139 10.54 -0.41 -0.28
N ARG A 140 11.36 0.63 -0.47
CA ARG A 140 12.65 0.52 -1.18
C ARG A 140 13.68 -0.25 -0.40
N CYS A 141 13.72 -0.04 0.92
CA CYS A 141 14.69 -0.65 1.82
C CYS A 141 14.06 -1.61 2.84
N GLN A 142 12.74 -1.75 2.82
CA GLN A 142 11.94 -2.61 3.68
C GLN A 142 12.16 -2.30 5.18
N LYS A 143 12.26 -1.01 5.52
CA LYS A 143 12.50 -0.56 6.89
C LYS A 143 11.30 0.18 7.44
N TRP A 144 11.01 -0.11 8.70
CA TRP A 144 10.01 0.58 9.49
C TRP A 144 10.61 1.80 10.18
N ARG A 145 9.85 2.90 10.24
CA ARG A 145 10.14 4.07 11.07
C ARG A 145 8.87 4.58 11.76
N LYS A 146 9.02 5.21 12.91
CA LYS A 146 7.93 5.89 13.63
C LYS A 146 7.86 7.34 13.16
N LEU A 147 6.65 7.86 12.94
CA LEU A 147 6.39 9.29 12.70
C LEU A 147 5.91 9.99 13.98
N PRO A 148 5.91 11.34 14.00
CA PRO A 148 5.23 12.10 15.04
C PRO A 148 3.80 11.59 15.26
N GLU A 149 3.40 11.49 16.52
CA GLU A 149 2.09 10.96 16.88
C GLU A 149 0.97 11.95 16.55
N MET A 150 -0.21 11.43 16.18
CA MET A 150 -1.42 12.24 16.03
C MET A 150 -1.78 12.90 17.37
N ARG A 151 -2.55 13.99 17.32
CA ARG A 151 -3.08 14.64 18.52
C ARG A 151 -4.17 13.79 19.17
N VAL A 152 -5.01 13.14 18.35
CA VAL A 152 -6.15 12.34 18.82
C VAL A 152 -5.92 10.85 18.55
N PRO A 153 -6.17 9.95 19.54
CA PRO A 153 -6.08 8.51 19.30
C PRO A 153 -7.25 8.03 18.43
N ARG A 154 -6.93 7.28 17.38
CA ARG A 154 -7.90 6.77 16.40
C ARG A 154 -7.83 5.24 16.35
N GLY A 155 -9.00 4.60 16.32
CA GLY A 155 -9.13 3.15 16.16
C GLY A 155 -9.67 2.78 14.79
N SER A 156 -10.31 1.62 14.72
CA SER A 156 -10.96 1.11 13.51
C SER A 156 -11.90 2.15 12.87
N TYR A 157 -12.08 2.04 11.55
CA TYR A 157 -12.97 2.85 10.71
C TYR A 157 -12.54 4.29 10.41
N ALA A 158 -11.32 4.71 10.79
CA ALA A 158 -10.75 5.95 10.27
C ALA A 158 -10.43 5.81 8.77
N ALA A 159 -10.64 6.89 8.02
CA ALA A 159 -10.21 7.00 6.63
C ALA A 159 -8.96 7.89 6.56
N ALA A 160 -8.06 7.58 5.63
CA ALA A 160 -6.90 8.40 5.38
C ALA A 160 -6.59 8.49 3.89
N GLY A 161 -5.97 9.60 3.49
CA GLY A 161 -5.61 9.87 2.09
C GLY A 161 -4.57 10.97 2.00
N PHE A 162 -3.71 10.88 0.99
CA PHE A 162 -2.83 11.99 0.62
C PHE A 162 -3.57 12.92 -0.35
N ILE A 163 -3.60 14.20 -0.02
CA ILE A 163 -4.19 15.26 -0.84
C ILE A 163 -3.22 16.43 -0.81
N ASP A 164 -2.80 16.93 -1.98
CA ASP A 164 -1.86 18.03 -2.13
C ASP A 164 -0.56 17.84 -1.32
N GLY A 165 -0.07 16.59 -1.26
CA GLY A 165 1.15 16.22 -0.53
C GLY A 165 1.01 16.18 1.00
N LYS A 166 -0.20 16.37 1.54
CA LYS A 166 -0.50 16.26 2.97
C LYS A 166 -1.35 15.03 3.26
N LEU A 167 -1.13 14.42 4.41
CA LEU A 167 -1.86 13.23 4.85
C LEU A 167 -3.05 13.62 5.72
N TYR A 168 -4.27 13.39 5.24
CA TYR A 168 -5.50 13.62 5.98
C TYR A 168 -5.95 12.34 6.66
N VAL A 169 -6.43 12.45 7.91
CA VAL A 169 -6.95 11.32 8.68
C VAL A 169 -8.25 11.73 9.38
N LEU A 170 -9.35 11.04 9.06
CA LEU A 170 -10.70 11.40 9.50
C LEU A 170 -11.40 10.23 10.19
N GLY A 171 -12.15 10.50 11.26
CA GLY A 171 -12.94 9.49 11.96
C GLY A 171 -12.11 8.61 12.92
N GLY A 172 -12.60 7.39 13.19
CA GLY A 172 -11.97 6.43 14.12
C GLY A 172 -12.22 6.68 15.61
N ARG A 173 -12.92 7.76 15.97
CA ARG A 173 -13.46 8.06 17.31
C ARG A 173 -14.77 8.85 17.23
N GLU A 174 -14.71 10.03 16.61
CA GLU A 174 -15.78 11.03 16.41
C GLU A 174 -15.60 11.68 15.01
N SER A 175 -16.47 12.60 14.58
CA SER A 175 -16.41 13.31 13.28
C SER A 175 -15.23 14.30 13.12
N SER A 176 -14.15 14.12 13.89
CA SER A 176 -12.96 14.96 13.85
C SER A 176 -11.92 14.48 12.84
N GLY A 177 -11.16 15.42 12.30
CA GLY A 177 -10.06 15.20 11.36
C GLY A 177 -8.75 15.80 11.84
N GLU A 178 -7.64 15.29 11.31
CA GLU A 178 -6.32 15.90 11.42
C GLU A 178 -5.58 15.79 10.09
N VAL A 179 -4.67 16.73 9.86
CA VAL A 179 -3.77 16.75 8.70
C VAL A 179 -2.32 16.72 9.16
N TYR A 180 -1.53 15.85 8.55
CA TYR A 180 -0.08 15.80 8.71
C TYR A 180 0.59 16.44 7.51
N ASP A 181 1.47 17.39 7.76
CA ASP A 181 2.32 17.99 6.75
C ASP A 181 3.72 17.35 6.81
N PRO A 182 4.11 16.53 5.82
CA PRO A 182 5.43 15.91 5.79
C PRO A 182 6.60 16.90 5.75
N LYS A 183 6.37 18.15 5.31
CA LYS A 183 7.43 19.17 5.22
C LYS A 183 7.79 19.73 6.59
N SER A 184 6.79 20.04 7.42
CA SER A 184 7.00 20.53 8.79
C SER A 184 7.12 19.40 9.80
N GLY A 185 6.63 18.20 9.48
CA GLY A 185 6.58 17.07 10.41
C GLY A 185 5.54 17.23 11.52
N THR A 186 4.48 18.03 11.28
CA THR A 186 3.49 18.37 12.32
C THR A 186 2.08 17.94 11.96
N TRP A 187 1.31 17.59 12.99
CA TRP A 187 -0.13 17.36 12.90
C TRP A 187 -0.90 18.62 13.27
N GLU A 188 -1.92 18.95 12.49
CA GLU A 188 -2.85 20.06 12.75
C GLU A 188 -4.30 19.55 12.78
N PRO A 189 -5.17 20.11 13.63
CA PRO A 189 -6.59 19.78 13.60
C PRO A 189 -7.17 20.16 12.24
N TYR A 190 -7.89 19.22 11.63
CA TYR A 190 -8.68 19.47 10.44
C TYR A 190 -10.14 19.55 10.86
N MET A 191 -10.66 20.77 10.94
CA MET A 191 -12.09 21.01 11.03
C MET A 191 -12.65 20.94 9.61
N MET A 192 -13.64 20.09 9.39
CA MET A 192 -14.48 20.15 8.18
C MET A 192 -15.06 21.57 8.13
N ASN A 193 -14.50 22.46 7.30
CA ASN A 193 -14.89 23.87 7.29
C ASN A 193 -16.37 23.99 6.88
N ILE A 194 -17.21 24.46 7.81
CA ILE A 194 -18.66 24.61 7.60
C ILE A 194 -19.00 25.90 6.82
N HIS A 195 -18.03 26.74 6.44
CA HIS A 195 -18.31 28.02 5.79
C HIS A 195 -17.59 28.24 4.45
N LYS A 196 -18.45 28.34 3.43
CA LYS A 196 -18.45 29.16 2.21
C LYS A 196 -17.21 29.18 1.29
N ASP A 197 -17.56 28.94 0.03
CA ASP A 197 -16.88 29.35 -1.20
C ASP A 197 -15.75 28.43 -1.73
N VAL A 198 -16.10 27.79 -2.86
CA VAL A 198 -15.23 27.46 -4.02
C VAL A 198 -14.51 26.10 -4.07
N ILE A 199 -14.96 25.33 -5.08
CA ILE A 199 -14.34 24.27 -5.91
C ILE A 199 -13.83 22.99 -5.20
N ALA A 200 -14.62 21.92 -5.37
CA ALA A 200 -14.13 20.54 -5.28
C ALA A 200 -13.53 20.15 -6.63
N GLU A 201 -12.20 20.15 -6.74
CA GLU A 201 -11.55 19.13 -7.57
C GLU A 201 -11.12 17.99 -6.64
N GLU A 202 -12.11 17.08 -6.52
CA GLU A 202 -12.09 15.66 -6.17
C GLU A 202 -11.32 15.22 -4.91
N LYS A 203 -11.51 15.94 -3.80
CA LYS A 203 -11.13 15.48 -2.44
C LYS A 203 -12.08 14.39 -1.92
N ILE A 204 -12.15 13.25 -2.61
CA ILE A 204 -13.03 12.13 -2.25
C ILE A 204 -12.24 11.07 -1.50
N LEU A 205 -12.76 10.63 -0.34
CA LEU A 205 -12.27 9.46 0.38
C LEU A 205 -13.25 8.30 0.23
N CYS A 206 -12.71 7.09 0.13
CA CYS A 206 -13.51 5.87 0.08
C CYS A 206 -13.04 4.86 1.13
N ARG A 207 -13.97 4.06 1.63
CA ARG A 207 -13.70 2.95 2.53
C ARG A 207 -14.68 1.81 2.30
N ALA A 208 -14.25 0.59 2.59
CA ALA A 208 -15.16 -0.54 2.67
C ALA A 208 -15.80 -0.65 4.05
N VAL A 209 -17.04 -1.10 4.08
CA VAL A 209 -17.82 -1.35 5.29
C VAL A 209 -18.46 -2.73 5.18
N ASN A 210 -18.31 -3.53 6.24
CA ASN A 210 -18.92 -4.85 6.37
C ASN A 210 -20.04 -4.77 7.41
N HIS A 211 -21.26 -5.16 7.05
CA HIS A 211 -22.42 -5.12 7.92
C HIS A 211 -23.35 -6.32 7.67
N LEU A 212 -23.64 -7.11 8.72
CA LEU A 212 -24.62 -8.21 8.71
C LEU A 212 -24.53 -9.15 7.49
N GLY A 213 -23.32 -9.60 7.14
CA GLY A 213 -23.14 -10.49 5.98
C GLY A 213 -23.33 -9.78 4.65
N SER A 214 -23.07 -8.48 4.58
CA SER A 214 -22.95 -7.72 3.33
C SER A 214 -21.71 -6.82 3.38
N SER A 215 -21.06 -6.63 2.25
CA SER A 215 -19.90 -5.73 2.12
C SER A 215 -20.23 -4.69 1.05
N PHE A 216 -20.01 -3.41 1.36
CA PHE A 216 -20.24 -2.31 0.41
C PHE A 216 -19.18 -1.23 0.57
N LEU A 217 -18.97 -0.47 -0.51
CA LEU A 217 -18.09 0.69 -0.48
C LEU A 217 -18.89 1.93 -0.08
N THR A 218 -18.26 2.78 0.72
CA THR A 218 -18.77 4.09 1.07
C THR A 218 -17.77 5.16 0.67
N TRP A 219 -18.26 6.34 0.32
CA TRP A 219 -17.49 7.48 -0.11
C TRP A 219 -17.88 8.73 0.68
N CYS A 220 -16.98 9.70 0.75
CA CYS A 220 -17.21 11.01 1.37
C CYS A 220 -16.43 12.07 0.59
N ASP A 221 -17.09 13.18 0.24
CA ASP A 221 -16.45 14.37 -0.29
C ASP A 221 -16.05 15.28 0.87
N LEU A 222 -14.77 15.66 0.95
CA LEU A 222 -14.26 16.54 2.02
C LEU A 222 -14.76 17.98 1.91
N GLY A 223 -15.31 18.38 0.76
CA GLY A 223 -15.99 19.65 0.58
C GLY A 223 -17.48 19.62 0.98
N ASP A 224 -18.05 18.43 1.24
CA ASP A 224 -19.48 18.24 1.53
C ASP A 224 -19.74 17.92 3.01
N LYS A 225 -20.89 18.37 3.53
CA LYS A 225 -21.33 18.20 4.93
C LYS A 225 -22.11 16.91 5.17
N MET A 226 -22.51 16.21 4.10
CA MET A 226 -23.45 15.09 4.16
C MET A 226 -22.84 13.78 4.71
N GLY A 227 -21.54 13.74 5.01
CA GLY A 227 -20.90 12.56 5.61
C GLY A 227 -20.70 11.39 4.64
N TRP A 228 -20.62 10.17 5.18
CA TRP A 228 -20.36 8.95 4.41
C TRP A 228 -21.63 8.44 3.72
N ARG A 229 -21.54 8.16 2.41
CA ARG A 229 -22.63 7.61 1.60
C ARG A 229 -22.21 6.31 0.94
N GLN A 230 -23.15 5.40 0.68
CA GLN A 230 -22.87 4.17 -0.05
C GLN A 230 -22.64 4.44 -1.54
N VAL A 231 -21.71 3.71 -2.15
CA VAL A 231 -21.51 3.67 -3.60
C VAL A 231 -22.51 2.69 -4.22
N LYS A 232 -23.25 3.13 -5.24
CA LYS A 232 -24.22 2.30 -5.99
C LYS A 232 -23.58 1.62 -7.21
N GLY A 233 -24.24 0.62 -7.81
CA GLY A 233 -23.77 0.02 -9.08
C GLY A 233 -22.72 -1.09 -8.91
N LEU A 234 -22.45 -1.50 -7.67
CA LEU A 234 -21.48 -2.55 -7.31
C LEU A 234 -22.19 -3.81 -6.80
N GLU A 235 -23.47 -3.97 -7.13
CA GLU A 235 -24.25 -5.14 -6.76
C GLU A 235 -23.62 -6.40 -7.37
N GLY A 236 -23.34 -7.41 -6.54
CA GLY A 236 -22.71 -8.65 -7.00
C GLY A 236 -21.18 -8.63 -7.10
N LEU A 237 -20.50 -7.52 -6.77
CA LEU A 237 -19.03 -7.50 -6.67
C LEU A 237 -18.52 -8.52 -5.63
N PHE A 238 -19.32 -8.75 -4.58
CA PHE A 238 -19.06 -9.73 -3.52
C PHE A 238 -20.14 -10.83 -3.56
N PRO A 239 -19.96 -11.91 -4.34
CA PRO A 239 -20.94 -12.98 -4.45
C PRO A 239 -21.13 -13.72 -3.13
N VAL A 240 -20.06 -13.84 -2.33
CA VAL A 240 -20.09 -14.24 -0.92
C VAL A 240 -19.50 -13.08 -0.13
N PRO A 241 -20.07 -12.69 1.03
CA PRO A 241 -19.55 -11.60 1.83
C PRO A 241 -18.13 -11.95 2.30
N PRO A 242 -17.09 -11.23 1.84
CA PRO A 242 -15.73 -11.51 2.29
C PRO A 242 -15.57 -11.10 3.75
N ASP A 243 -14.74 -11.83 4.48
CA ASP A 243 -14.40 -11.50 5.88
C ASP A 243 -13.79 -10.09 5.98
N PHE A 244 -13.14 -9.62 4.93
CA PHE A 244 -12.53 -8.31 4.87
C PHE A 244 -12.43 -7.76 3.44
N VAL A 245 -12.65 -6.46 3.31
CA VAL A 245 -12.41 -5.71 2.07
C VAL A 245 -11.43 -4.58 2.38
N SER A 246 -10.37 -4.50 1.59
CA SER A 246 -9.41 -3.39 1.64
C SER A 246 -9.54 -2.53 0.39
N VAL A 247 -9.37 -1.23 0.56
CA VAL A 247 -9.44 -0.24 -0.53
C VAL A 247 -8.10 0.48 -0.58
N ALA A 248 -7.51 0.53 -1.77
CA ALA A 248 -6.34 1.34 -2.06
C ALA A 248 -6.68 2.32 -3.19
N SER A 249 -6.31 3.59 -3.03
CA SER A 249 -6.35 4.59 -4.09
C SER A 249 -4.91 4.90 -4.50
N GLN A 250 -4.68 5.02 -5.80
CA GLN A 250 -3.34 5.23 -6.32
C GLN A 250 -2.95 6.72 -6.24
N ASP A 251 -3.90 7.65 -6.47
CA ASP A 251 -3.62 9.09 -6.55
C ASP A 251 -4.86 9.97 -6.26
N GLY A 252 -5.79 9.51 -5.40
CA GLY A 252 -7.00 10.29 -5.07
C GLY A 252 -8.00 10.47 -6.24
N GLY A 253 -7.76 9.79 -7.37
CA GLY A 253 -8.60 9.89 -8.57
C GLY A 253 -9.88 9.05 -8.52
N ARG A 254 -10.66 9.11 -9.61
CA ARG A 254 -11.93 8.37 -9.80
C ARG A 254 -11.80 6.85 -9.88
N ARG A 255 -10.61 6.28 -9.77
CA ARG A 255 -10.38 4.83 -9.80
C ARG A 255 -9.86 4.33 -8.47
N LEU A 256 -10.47 3.26 -7.98
CA LEU A 256 -10.03 2.55 -6.79
C LEU A 256 -9.68 1.12 -7.12
N THR A 257 -8.75 0.59 -6.36
CA THR A 257 -8.50 -0.84 -6.33
C THR A 257 -9.04 -1.43 -5.04
N VAL A 258 -9.84 -2.47 -5.16
CA VAL A 258 -10.51 -3.15 -4.05
C VAL A 258 -10.03 -4.58 -3.97
N TRP A 259 -9.79 -5.04 -2.75
CA TRP A 259 -9.17 -6.31 -2.44
C TRP A 259 -10.00 -7.08 -1.43
N TRP A 260 -10.15 -8.38 -1.63
CA TRP A 260 -10.80 -9.24 -0.66
C TRP A 260 -10.23 -10.65 -0.70
N VAL A 261 -10.52 -11.41 0.36
CA VAL A 261 -10.20 -12.83 0.44
C VAL A 261 -11.49 -13.61 0.29
N SER A 262 -11.48 -14.58 -0.62
CA SER A 262 -12.53 -15.57 -0.80
C SER A 262 -11.98 -16.95 -0.45
N TYR A 263 -12.85 -17.85 -0.02
CA TYR A 263 -12.48 -19.23 0.26
C TYR A 263 -13.62 -20.17 -0.10
N GLN A 264 -13.26 -21.34 -0.63
CA GLN A 264 -14.21 -22.42 -0.83
C GLN A 264 -14.35 -23.24 0.46
N LYS A 265 -15.59 -23.55 0.84
CA LYS A 265 -15.90 -24.40 2.00
C LYS A 265 -16.11 -25.83 1.53
N GLU A 266 -15.49 -26.79 2.22
CA GLU A 266 -15.83 -28.21 2.17
C GLU A 266 -16.68 -28.54 3.40
N ASP A 267 -17.92 -28.99 3.19
CA ASP A 267 -18.87 -29.45 4.22
C ASP A 267 -19.31 -28.39 5.27
N ASP A 268 -20.16 -28.81 6.23
CA ASP A 268 -20.74 -27.98 7.30
C ASP A 268 -19.69 -27.52 8.35
N LEU A 269 -18.54 -28.18 8.42
CA LEU A 269 -17.39 -27.72 9.18
C LEU A 269 -16.58 -26.79 8.25
N VAL A 270 -16.26 -25.56 8.67
CA VAL A 270 -15.48 -24.60 7.83
C VAL A 270 -14.06 -25.14 7.56
N LEU A 271 -13.96 -26.06 6.62
CA LEU A 271 -12.73 -26.57 6.04
C LEU A 271 -12.53 -25.80 4.75
N VAL A 272 -11.41 -25.07 4.69
CA VAL A 272 -11.06 -24.29 3.52
C VAL A 272 -10.08 -25.10 2.68
N SER A 273 -10.49 -25.43 1.47
CA SER A 273 -9.67 -26.14 0.48
C SER A 273 -8.69 -25.19 -0.20
N GLU A 274 -9.20 -24.05 -0.67
CA GLU A 274 -8.47 -23.02 -1.42
C GLU A 274 -8.85 -21.62 -0.96
N ILE A 275 -7.85 -20.74 -0.89
CA ILE A 275 -7.97 -19.33 -0.53
C ILE A 275 -7.55 -18.48 -1.71
N GLU A 276 -8.44 -17.61 -2.16
CA GLU A 276 -8.20 -16.71 -3.28
C GLU A 276 -8.12 -15.27 -2.79
N ILE A 277 -7.06 -14.57 -3.17
CA ILE A 277 -6.93 -13.12 -3.04
C ILE A 277 -7.43 -12.50 -4.33
N TRP A 278 -8.57 -11.85 -4.24
CA TRP A 278 -9.23 -11.16 -5.34
C TRP A 278 -8.85 -9.69 -5.40
N CYS A 279 -8.92 -9.15 -6.60
CA CYS A 279 -8.74 -7.73 -6.86
C CYS A 279 -9.73 -7.26 -7.93
N ALA A 280 -10.27 -6.06 -7.73
CA ALA A 280 -11.06 -5.35 -8.73
C ALA A 280 -10.59 -3.90 -8.86
N GLU A 281 -10.66 -3.36 -10.08
CA GLU A 281 -10.57 -1.93 -10.31
C GLU A 281 -11.96 -1.37 -10.57
N ILE A 282 -12.27 -0.27 -9.87
CA ILE A 282 -13.58 0.35 -9.88
C ILE A 282 -13.40 1.80 -10.28
N SER A 283 -14.10 2.25 -11.32
CA SER A 283 -14.21 3.67 -11.65
C SER A 283 -15.46 4.27 -11.03
N PHE A 284 -15.42 5.56 -10.72
CA PHE A 284 -16.54 6.31 -10.18
C PHE A 284 -17.10 7.29 -11.18
N GLN A 285 -18.43 7.32 -11.22
CA GLN A 285 -19.23 8.29 -11.94
C GLN A 285 -20.10 9.04 -10.94
N ILE A 286 -19.76 10.32 -10.73
CA ILE A 286 -20.60 11.23 -9.94
C ILE A 286 -21.79 11.60 -10.82
N ARG A 287 -22.98 11.09 -10.50
CA ARG A 287 -24.21 11.39 -11.25
C ARG A 287 -24.94 12.60 -10.70
N SER A 288 -24.81 12.84 -9.40
CA SER A 288 -25.32 14.02 -8.69
C SER A 288 -24.47 14.29 -7.45
N ARG A 289 -24.70 15.40 -6.75
CA ARG A 289 -24.00 15.71 -5.48
C ARG A 289 -24.17 14.64 -4.40
N GLU A 290 -25.24 13.85 -4.47
CA GLU A 290 -25.58 12.86 -3.45
C GLU A 290 -25.31 11.42 -3.91
N GLU A 291 -24.97 11.22 -5.18
CA GLU A 291 -24.99 9.89 -5.79
C GLU A 291 -23.73 9.61 -6.62
N VAL A 292 -22.93 8.67 -6.12
CA VAL A 292 -21.79 8.10 -6.82
C VAL A 292 -22.10 6.67 -7.21
N TYR A 293 -21.95 6.40 -8.50
CA TYR A 293 -22.00 5.06 -9.07
C TYR A 293 -20.59 4.54 -9.29
N GLY A 294 -20.33 3.31 -8.84
CA GLY A 294 -19.15 2.54 -9.17
C GLY A 294 -19.39 1.68 -10.41
N VAL A 295 -18.39 1.55 -11.25
CA VAL A 295 -18.35 0.62 -12.38
C VAL A 295 -17.14 -0.28 -12.21
N VAL A 296 -17.35 -1.59 -12.18
CA VAL A 296 -16.26 -2.57 -12.13
C VAL A 296 -15.61 -2.64 -13.51
N GLU A 297 -14.41 -2.10 -13.64
CA GLU A 297 -13.64 -2.11 -14.89
C GLU A 297 -13.10 -3.52 -15.17
N TRP A 298 -12.63 -4.19 -14.12
CA TRP A 298 -12.25 -5.59 -14.13
C TRP A 298 -12.25 -6.17 -12.72
N SER A 299 -12.37 -7.49 -12.62
CA SER A 299 -12.25 -8.26 -11.38
C SER A 299 -11.57 -9.59 -11.70
N LYS A 300 -10.58 -9.99 -10.91
CA LYS A 300 -9.88 -11.27 -11.08
C LYS A 300 -9.21 -11.75 -9.80
N VAL A 301 -8.95 -13.05 -9.72
CA VAL A 301 -8.05 -13.65 -8.73
C VAL A 301 -6.63 -13.22 -9.05
N LEU A 302 -5.92 -12.62 -8.08
CA LEU A 302 -4.48 -12.33 -8.22
C LEU A 302 -3.60 -13.43 -7.70
N HIS A 303 -4.03 -14.13 -6.65
CA HIS A 303 -3.22 -15.17 -6.05
C HIS A 303 -4.14 -16.19 -5.39
N ALA A 304 -3.87 -17.47 -5.64
CA ALA A 304 -4.54 -18.57 -4.97
C ALA A 304 -3.51 -19.30 -4.10
N MET A 305 -3.95 -19.75 -2.93
CA MET A 305 -3.14 -20.48 -1.97
C MET A 305 -3.93 -21.69 -1.48
N ASN A 306 -3.24 -22.79 -1.25
CA ASN A 306 -3.88 -24.01 -0.76
C ASN A 306 -3.89 -24.06 0.78
N ARG A 307 -4.61 -25.05 1.33
CA ARG A 307 -4.67 -25.29 2.78
C ARG A 307 -3.30 -25.58 3.43
N SER A 308 -2.35 -26.18 2.71
CA SER A 308 -1.05 -26.54 3.29
C SER A 308 -0.15 -25.33 3.51
N GLU A 309 -0.20 -24.34 2.60
CA GLU A 309 0.51 -23.07 2.68
C GLU A 309 -0.01 -22.17 3.81
N THR A 310 -1.32 -22.16 4.01
CA THR A 310 -2.02 -21.18 4.86
C THR A 310 -2.32 -21.72 6.25
N GLY A 311 -2.46 -23.04 6.37
CA GLY A 311 -2.87 -23.72 7.59
C GLY A 311 -4.31 -23.46 8.02
N GLY A 312 -5.17 -23.00 7.10
CA GLY A 312 -6.57 -22.70 7.33
C GLY A 312 -6.92 -21.26 6.90
N VAL A 313 -8.00 -20.72 7.47
CA VAL A 313 -8.51 -19.37 7.14
C VAL A 313 -7.44 -18.29 7.33
N ILE A 314 -7.35 -17.38 6.38
CA ILE A 314 -6.54 -16.15 6.45
C ILE A 314 -7.47 -14.96 6.53
N SER A 315 -7.11 -13.98 7.34
CA SER A 315 -7.74 -12.66 7.31
C SER A 315 -6.84 -11.68 6.58
N LEU A 316 -7.37 -11.05 5.52
CA LEU A 316 -6.81 -9.79 5.03
C LEU A 316 -7.16 -8.71 6.05
N LEU A 317 -6.16 -7.98 6.53
CA LEU A 317 -6.35 -6.90 7.50
C LEU A 317 -6.21 -5.53 6.85
N SER A 318 -5.44 -5.45 5.76
CA SER A 318 -5.28 -4.25 4.95
C SER A 318 -4.48 -4.57 3.67
N SER A 319 -4.41 -3.61 2.76
CA SER A 319 -3.58 -3.66 1.57
C SER A 319 -3.08 -2.26 1.21
N ALA A 320 -2.03 -2.22 0.40
CA ALA A 320 -1.50 -0.98 -0.15
C ALA A 320 -0.97 -1.23 -1.57
N ILE A 321 -1.10 -0.22 -2.43
CA ILE A 321 -0.50 -0.20 -3.76
C ILE A 321 0.52 0.91 -3.81
N VAL A 322 1.74 0.55 -4.18
CA VAL A 322 2.89 1.43 -4.17
C VAL A 322 3.46 1.46 -5.59
N ASN A 323 3.67 2.65 -6.14
CA ASN A 323 4.26 2.84 -7.48
C ASN A 323 5.76 3.09 -7.32
N MET A 324 6.59 2.19 -7.85
CA MET A 324 8.06 2.26 -7.66
C MET A 324 8.87 1.96 -8.90
#